data_AF-A0A0A7UZX5-F1
#
_entry.id   AF-A0A0A7UZX5-F1
#
_cell.length_a   1.000
_cell.length_b   1.000
_cell.length_c   1.000
_cell.angle_alpha   90.00
_cell.angle_beta   90.00
_cell.angle_gamma   90.00
#
_symmetry.space_group_name_H-M   'P 1'
#
loop_
_entity.id
_entity.type
_entity.pdbx_description
1 polymer ?
#
loop_
_entity_poly.entity_id
_entity_poly.type
_entity_poly.pdbx_seq_one_letter_code
_entity_poly.pdbx_strand_id
1 'polypeptide(L)' 'MATHGSLTKAGKVRGQTPKVEGRKIVGTNSKLRNKSNFRKRFVLAEIGLGGKMPGQNKASAQRRRRR' A
#
# COMPACT_ATOMS: atom_id res chain seq x y z
N MET A 1 -20.47 -9.33 -31.07
CA MET A 1 -19.03 -9.36 -31.40
C MET A 1 -18.37 -8.12 -30.80
N ALA A 2 -17.42 -8.24 -29.86
CA ALA A 2 -16.75 -7.08 -29.26
C ALA A 2 -15.60 -6.61 -30.16
N THR A 3 -15.93 -5.87 -31.21
CA THR A 3 -14.97 -5.34 -32.19
C THR A 3 -13.83 -4.57 -31.52
N HIS A 4 -12.58 -4.80 -31.94
CA HIS A 4 -11.39 -4.16 -31.35
C HIS A 4 -11.46 -2.63 -31.47
N GLY A 5 -11.06 -1.90 -30.41
CA GLY A 5 -10.76 -0.47 -30.50
C GLY A 5 -11.90 0.54 -30.75
N SER A 6 -13.19 0.19 -30.62
CA SER A 6 -14.26 1.19 -30.80
C SER A 6 -14.27 2.28 -29.72
N LEU A 7 -14.56 3.53 -30.11
CA LEU A 7 -14.78 4.69 -29.21
C LEU A 7 -15.79 4.38 -28.08
N THR A 8 -16.72 3.46 -28.33
CA THR A 8 -17.73 2.98 -27.37
C THR A 8 -17.16 2.18 -26.20
N LYS A 9 -15.86 1.87 -26.19
CA LYS A 9 -15.19 1.14 -25.09
C LYS A 9 -14.67 2.05 -23.97
N ALA A 10 -14.77 3.37 -24.14
CA ALA A 10 -14.35 4.32 -23.11
C ALA A 10 -15.08 4.03 -21.78
N GLY A 11 -14.33 3.94 -20.68
CA GLY A 11 -14.89 3.75 -19.35
C GLY A 11 -15.37 2.32 -19.00
N LYS A 12 -15.31 1.34 -19.91
CA LYS A 12 -15.76 -0.05 -19.68
C LYS A 12 -15.23 -0.62 -18.36
N VAL A 13 -13.91 -0.59 -18.16
CA VAL A 13 -13.27 -1.18 -16.97
C VAL A 13 -13.63 -0.39 -15.70
N ARG A 14 -13.81 0.94 -15.82
CA ARG A 14 -14.21 1.79 -14.69
C ARG A 14 -15.63 1.48 -14.21
N GLY A 15 -16.55 1.17 -15.13
CA GLY A 15 -17.93 0.75 -14.80
C GLY A 15 -18.04 -0.70 -14.33
N GLN A 16 -17.13 -1.57 -14.78
CA GLN A 16 -17.06 -2.96 -14.32
C GLN A 16 -16.43 -3.09 -12.93
N THR A 17 -15.54 -2.17 -12.55
CA THR A 17 -14.88 -2.22 -11.24
C THR A 17 -15.88 -1.80 -10.16
N PRO A 18 -16.24 -2.66 -9.20
CA PRO A 18 -17.15 -2.27 -8.13
C PRO A 18 -16.53 -1.13 -7.31
N LYS A 19 -17.35 -0.16 -6.91
CA LYS A 19 -16.91 0.93 -6.04
C LYS A 19 -16.70 0.36 -4.63
N VAL A 20 -15.43 0.31 -4.20
CA VAL A 20 -15.05 -0.10 -2.85
C VAL A 20 -14.69 1.14 -2.04
N GLU A 21 -15.34 1.31 -0.89
CA GLU A 21 -15.07 2.43 0.01
C GLU A 21 -13.72 2.28 0.72
N GLY A 22 -13.08 3.44 0.94
CA GLY A 22 -11.82 3.51 1.66
C GLY A 22 -12.01 3.24 3.15
N ARG A 23 -11.07 2.51 3.78
CA ARG A 23 -11.04 2.38 5.25
C ARG A 23 -10.67 3.73 5.88
N LYS A 24 -11.28 4.07 7.01
CA LYS A 24 -10.90 5.25 7.80
C LYS A 24 -9.44 5.13 8.25
N ILE A 25 -8.60 6.09 7.84
CA ILE A 25 -7.19 6.16 8.24
C ILE A 25 -7.05 7.33 9.22
N VAL A 26 -6.65 7.03 10.46
CA VAL A 26 -6.29 8.05 11.45
C VAL A 26 -4.77 8.19 11.45
N GLY A 27 -4.29 9.36 11.02
CA GLY A 27 -2.86 9.69 11.02
C GLY A 27 -2.36 10.05 12.42
N THR A 28 -1.08 9.82 12.68
CA THR A 28 -0.40 10.31 13.90
C THR A 28 0.27 11.65 13.62
N ASN A 29 0.47 12.46 14.67
CA ASN A 29 1.26 13.69 14.60
C ASN A 29 2.68 13.43 14.01
N SER A 30 3.23 14.44 13.33
CA SER A 30 4.51 14.42 12.63
C SER A 30 5.66 13.93 13.53
N LYS A 31 5.73 14.40 14.79
CA LYS A 31 6.75 13.98 15.76
C LYS A 31 6.73 12.47 16.03
N LEU A 32 5.54 11.91 16.24
CA LEU A 32 5.35 10.48 16.49
C LEU A 32 5.65 9.65 15.24
N ARG A 33 5.19 10.13 14.07
CA ARG A 33 5.49 9.51 12.78
C ARG A 33 6.99 9.44 12.53
N ASN A 34 7.70 10.54 12.74
CA ASN A 34 9.14 10.63 12.52
C ASN A 34 9.91 9.75 13.51
N LYS A 35 9.53 9.74 14.79
CA LYS A 35 10.10 8.84 15.81
C LYS A 35 9.92 7.36 15.43
N SER A 36 8.71 6.97 15.00
CA SER A 36 8.44 5.61 14.52
C SER A 36 9.27 5.27 13.28
N ASN A 37 9.39 6.19 12.32
CA ASN A 37 10.16 5.98 11.10
C ASN A 37 11.65 5.81 11.39
N PHE A 38 12.22 6.64 12.27
CA PHE A 38 13.60 6.52 12.71
C PHE A 38 13.86 5.15 13.34
N ARG A 39 13.01 4.74 14.30
CA ARG A 39 13.14 3.42 14.95
C ARG A 39 13.04 2.27 13.95
N LYS A 40 12.11 2.33 13.00
CA LYS A 40 11.91 1.27 11.99
C LYS A 40 13.07 1.19 10.99
N ARG A 41 13.66 2.32 10.60
CA ARG A 41 14.67 2.39 9.52
C ARG A 41 16.10 2.26 9.99
N PHE A 42 16.43 2.72 11.19
CA PHE A 42 17.80 2.73 11.69
C PHE A 42 17.94 1.69 12.79
N VAL A 43 17.28 1.92 13.93
CA VAL A 43 17.41 1.04 15.11
C VAL A 43 17.07 -0.42 14.80
N LEU A 44 15.90 -0.69 14.21
CA LEU A 44 15.46 -2.07 13.98
C LEU A 44 16.10 -2.69 12.74
N ALA A 45 16.33 -1.90 11.69
CA ALA A 45 16.84 -2.42 10.43
C ALA A 45 18.32 -2.79 10.51
N GLU A 46 19.10 -2.02 11.25
CA GLU A 46 20.53 -2.21 11.45
C GLU A 46 20.79 -3.34 12.46
N ILE A 47 20.10 -3.32 13.61
CA ILE A 47 20.40 -4.22 14.75
C ILE A 47 19.72 -5.60 14.61
N GLY A 48 18.51 -5.67 14.04
CA GLY A 48 17.67 -6.87 14.16
C GLY A 48 17.83 -7.95 13.10
N LEU A 49 18.43 -7.65 11.94
CA LEU A 49 18.47 -8.52 10.75
C LEU A 49 19.72 -8.32 9.86
N GLY A 50 20.81 -7.77 10.42
CA GLY A 50 22.09 -7.58 9.71
C GLY A 50 21.99 -6.68 8.48
N GLY A 51 21.22 -5.58 8.54
CA GLY A 51 21.09 -4.61 7.45
C GLY A 51 20.26 -5.08 6.24
N LYS A 52 19.72 -6.31 6.24
CA LYS A 52 18.97 -6.90 5.11
C LYS A 52 17.46 -6.71 5.21
N MET A 53 16.95 -5.73 5.96
CA MET A 53 15.50 -5.52 6.04
C MET A 53 14.94 -5.05 4.67
N PRO A 54 14.12 -5.88 3.99
CA PRO A 54 13.47 -5.48 2.75
C PRO A 54 12.60 -4.24 2.98
N GLY A 55 12.55 -3.36 1.97
CA GLY A 55 11.90 -2.05 2.00
C GLY A 55 10.52 -2.03 2.67
N GLN A 56 10.11 -0.85 3.13
CA GLN A 56 8.96 -0.63 4.04
C GLN A 56 7.62 -1.26 3.57
N ASN A 57 7.49 -1.60 2.29
CA ASN A 57 6.34 -2.29 1.71
C ASN A 57 6.70 -3.72 1.29
N LYS A 58 6.85 -4.65 2.25
CA LYS A 58 6.85 -6.09 1.90
C LYS A 58 5.45 -6.49 1.45
N ALA A 59 5.32 -7.06 0.25
CA ALA A 59 4.05 -7.57 -0.29
C ALA A 59 3.33 -8.55 0.66
N SER A 60 4.08 -9.28 1.50
CA SER A 60 3.55 -10.20 2.52
C SER A 60 2.87 -9.50 3.71
N ALA A 61 3.32 -8.29 4.08
CA ALA A 61 2.71 -7.51 5.17
C ALA A 61 1.37 -6.87 4.75
N GLN A 62 1.21 -6.56 3.46
CA GLN A 62 -0.05 -6.07 2.89
C GLN A 62 -1.15 -7.17 2.88
N ARG A 63 -0.77 -8.45 2.76
CA ARG A 63 -1.72 -9.59 2.85
C ARG A 63 -2.23 -9.87 4.28
N ARG A 64 -1.44 -9.60 5.32
CA ARG A 64 -1.82 -9.87 6.73
C ARG A 64 -2.84 -8.91 7.32
N ARG A 65 -3.08 -7.73 6.70
CA ARG A 65 -4.14 -6.78 7.11
C ARG A 65 -5.54 -7.08 6.52
N ARG A 66 -5.68 -8.25 5.89
CA ARG A 66 -6.92 -8.78 5.29
C ARG A 66 -7.54 -9.94 6.09
N ARG A 67 -7.22 -10.06 7.38
CA ARG A 67 -8.05 -10.80 8.33
C ARG A 67 -8.61 -9.81 9.34
#